data_AF-E6MMW9-F1
#
_entry.id   AF-E6MMW9-F1
#
_cell.length_a   1.000
_cell.length_b   1.000
_cell.length_c   1.000
_cell.angle_alpha   90.00
_cell.angle_beta   90.00
_cell.angle_gamma   90.00
#
_symmetry.space_group_name_H-M   'P 1'
#
loop_
_entity.id
_entity.type
_entity.pdbx_description
1 polymer ?
#
loop_
_entity_poly.entity_id
_entity_poly.type
_entity_poly.pdbx_seq_one_letter_code
_entity_poly.pdbx_strand_id
1 'polypeptide(L)'
;MRKIAFWLPRACMEPAGGFKVIFEYANRLAKDGFSVEIIYPMIHYGAGYDWKHAVMYRLIFLWRLILKTYRPTKWFHVEKSIQQKWVWKLENYQLKESAVIVASAIETAYSLQNYQSKFLEDKFYFIQGFENWSFTDEQVIQSYHFPIK
;
A
#
# COMPACT_ATOMS: atom_id res chain seq x y z
N MET A 1 5.24 -10.00 18.98
CA MET A 1 5.34 -10.40 17.55
C MET A 1 5.29 -9.14 16.71
N ARG A 2 6.19 -9.00 15.73
CA ARG A 2 6.30 -7.77 14.93
C ARG A 2 5.11 -7.66 13.97
N LYS A 3 4.57 -6.44 13.85
CA LYS A 3 3.51 -6.14 12.89
C LYS A 3 4.12 -5.83 11.53
N ILE A 4 3.48 -6.30 10.46
CA ILE A 4 3.91 -6.05 9.07
C ILE A 4 2.78 -5.36 8.32
N ALA A 5 3.04 -4.20 7.76
CA ALA A 5 2.09 -3.46 6.94
C ALA A 5 2.57 -3.41 5.49
N PHE A 6 1.79 -3.98 4.58
CA PHE A 6 2.03 -3.87 3.14
C PHE A 6 1.33 -2.62 2.59
N TRP A 7 2.08 -1.77 1.91
CA TRP A 7 1.55 -0.62 1.18
C TRP A 7 1.38 -1.00 -0.28
N LEU A 8 0.14 -0.93 -0.77
CA LEU A 8 -0.20 -1.15 -2.17
C LEU A 8 -0.38 0.18 -2.90
N PRO A 9 -0.16 0.23 -4.23
CA PRO A 9 -0.26 1.49 -4.98
C PRO A 9 -1.71 1.97 -5.17
N ARG A 10 -2.71 1.08 -5.08
CA ARG A 10 -4.13 1.40 -5.26
C ARG A 10 -5.05 0.32 -4.71
N ALA A 11 -6.36 0.57 -4.73
CA ALA A 11 -7.38 -0.47 -4.58
C ALA A 11 -7.17 -1.62 -5.57
N CYS A 12 -7.45 -2.85 -5.12
CA CYS A 12 -7.22 -4.05 -5.91
C CYS A 12 -8.51 -4.81 -6.22
N MET A 13 -9.34 -4.21 -7.06
CA MET A 13 -10.64 -4.78 -7.44
C MET A 13 -10.55 -5.90 -8.48
N GLU A 14 -9.41 -6.00 -9.16
CA GLU A 14 -9.21 -6.87 -10.31
C GLU A 14 -7.88 -7.61 -10.20
N PRO A 15 -7.76 -8.82 -10.81
CA PRO A 15 -6.53 -9.60 -10.78
C PRO A 15 -5.34 -8.82 -11.34
N ALA A 16 -4.25 -8.81 -10.59
CA ALA A 16 -2.97 -8.25 -11.00
C ALA A 16 -1.83 -9.03 -10.36
N GLY A 17 -0.79 -9.35 -11.14
CA GLY A 17 0.31 -10.22 -10.72
C GLY A 17 0.99 -9.73 -9.44
N GLY A 18 1.43 -8.47 -9.42
CA GLY A 18 2.14 -7.93 -8.26
C GLY A 18 1.29 -7.86 -6.99
N PHE A 19 -0.02 -7.65 -7.13
CA PHE A 19 -0.94 -7.70 -6.00
C PHE A 19 -1.13 -9.11 -5.46
N LYS A 20 -1.26 -10.10 -6.36
CA LYS A 20 -1.39 -11.51 -5.99
C LYS A 20 -0.20 -11.94 -5.12
N VAL A 21 1.03 -11.63 -5.53
CA VAL A 21 2.25 -11.96 -4.78
C VAL A 21 2.20 -11.37 -3.38
N ILE A 22 1.89 -10.07 -3.23
CA ILE A 22 1.77 -9.42 -1.91
C ILE A 22 0.72 -10.12 -1.04
N PHE A 23 -0.42 -10.51 -1.59
CA PHE A 23 -1.45 -11.21 -0.83
C PHE A 23 -1.05 -12.62 -0.42
N GLU A 24 -0.30 -13.35 -1.25
CA GLU A 24 0.24 -14.67 -0.91
C GLU A 24 1.23 -14.56 0.27
N TYR A 25 2.15 -13.59 0.22
CA TYR A 25 3.05 -13.31 1.34
C TYR A 25 2.30 -12.87 2.60
N ALA A 26 1.32 -11.98 2.48
CA ALA A 26 0.50 -11.54 3.60
C ALA A 26 -0.24 -12.70 4.27
N ASN A 27 -0.85 -13.59 3.48
CA ASN A 27 -1.51 -14.80 3.97
C ASN A 27 -0.53 -15.75 4.65
N ARG A 28 0.65 -15.97 4.06
CA ARG A 28 1.68 -16.83 4.65
C ARG A 28 2.17 -16.30 6.00
N LEU A 29 2.49 -15.00 6.06
CA LEU A 29 2.93 -14.33 7.30
C LEU A 29 1.85 -14.37 8.37
N ALA A 30 0.58 -14.16 8.01
CA ALA A 30 -0.52 -14.27 8.95
C ALA A 30 -0.66 -15.69 9.52
N LYS A 31 -0.48 -16.72 8.69
CA LYS A 31 -0.45 -18.14 9.12
C LYS A 31 0.71 -18.46 10.04
N ASP A 32 1.84 -17.76 9.86
CA ASP A 32 3.02 -17.88 10.72
C ASP A 32 2.88 -17.10 12.04
N GLY A 33 1.73 -16.48 12.29
CA GLY A 33 1.41 -15.79 13.54
C GLY A 33 1.74 -14.30 13.56
N PHE A 34 2.22 -13.73 12.46
CA PHE A 34 2.46 -12.29 12.38
C PHE A 34 1.14 -11.50 12.33
N SER A 35 1.13 -10.32 12.96
CA SER A 35 0.06 -9.35 12.78
C SER A 35 0.27 -8.63 11.46
N VAL A 36 -0.63 -8.81 10.50
CA VAL A 36 -0.48 -8.29 9.14
C VAL A 36 -1.57 -7.28 8.82
N GLU A 37 -1.17 -6.15 8.22
CA GLU A 37 -2.08 -5.19 7.60
C GLU A 37 -1.77 -4.98 6.12
N ILE A 38 -2.81 -4.71 5.33
CA ILE A 38 -2.69 -4.28 3.94
C ILE A 38 -3.36 -2.93 3.78
N ILE A 39 -2.62 -1.96 3.27
CA ILE A 39 -3.01 -0.56 3.16
C ILE A 39 -3.18 -0.20 1.68
N TYR A 40 -4.34 0.34 1.37
CA TYR A 40 -4.72 0.74 0.02
C TYR A 40 -5.01 2.25 0.00
N PRO A 41 -4.38 3.04 -0.88
CA PRO A 41 -4.66 4.46 -1.04
C PRO A 41 -5.71 4.71 -2.13
N MET A 42 -6.50 5.77 -1.95
CA MET A 42 -7.36 6.33 -3.00
C MET A 42 -6.57 7.18 -3.98
N ILE A 43 -5.65 7.99 -3.46
CA ILE A 43 -4.88 8.95 -4.22
C ILE A 43 -3.43 8.48 -4.32
N HIS A 44 -2.95 8.43 -5.56
CA HIS A 44 -1.59 8.03 -5.89
C HIS A 44 -0.57 9.09 -5.48
N TYR A 45 0.69 8.67 -5.39
CA TYR A 45 1.81 9.59 -5.21
C TYR A 45 1.83 10.63 -6.34
N GLY A 46 2.05 11.90 -5.99
CA GLY A 46 2.13 13.00 -6.98
C GLY A 46 0.80 13.45 -7.59
N ALA A 47 -0.33 12.80 -7.28
CA ALA A 47 -1.61 13.18 -7.86
C ALA A 47 -2.17 14.49 -7.26
N GLY A 48 -2.48 15.44 -8.13
CA GLY A 48 -3.18 16.69 -7.84
C GLY A 48 -4.48 16.79 -8.63
N TYR A 49 -5.51 17.40 -8.05
CA TYR A 49 -6.83 17.53 -8.66
C TYR A 49 -7.39 18.93 -8.45
N ASP A 50 -8.19 19.40 -9.40
CA ASP A 50 -9.01 20.59 -9.18
C ASP A 50 -10.09 20.36 -8.12
N TRP A 51 -10.76 21.44 -7.71
CA TRP A 51 -11.73 21.38 -6.62
C TRP A 51 -12.94 20.48 -6.91
N LYS A 52 -13.41 20.40 -8.17
CA LYS A 52 -14.58 19.57 -8.53
C LYS A 52 -14.23 18.10 -8.42
N HIS A 53 -13.09 17.72 -8.99
CA HIS A 53 -12.55 16.37 -8.89
C HIS A 53 -12.23 16.00 -7.45
N ALA A 54 -11.68 16.92 -6.65
CA ALA A 54 -11.43 16.68 -5.23
C ALA A 54 -12.70 16.32 -4.44
N VAL A 55 -13.81 17.03 -4.68
CA VAL A 55 -15.11 16.71 -4.05
C VAL A 55 -15.61 15.34 -4.51
N MET A 56 -15.58 15.07 -5.82
CA MET A 56 -16.01 13.78 -6.37
C MET A 56 -15.21 12.62 -5.77
N TYR A 57 -13.88 12.73 -5.73
CA TYR A 57 -13.02 11.69 -5.18
C TYR A 57 -13.23 11.48 -3.69
N ARG A 58 -13.59 12.51 -2.91
CA ARG A 58 -13.98 12.35 -1.50
C ARG A 58 -15.27 11.54 -1.36
N LEU A 59 -16.27 11.79 -2.20
CA LEU A 59 -17.50 10.98 -2.19
C LEU A 59 -17.21 9.52 -2.56
N ILE A 60 -16.39 9.28 -3.59
CA ILE A 60 -15.95 7.93 -3.97
C ILE A 60 -15.18 7.27 -2.83
N PHE A 61 -14.28 8.01 -2.17
CA PHE A 61 -13.51 7.51 -1.03
C PHE A 61 -14.42 7.02 0.09
N LEU A 62 -15.40 7.84 0.50
CA LEU A 62 -16.37 7.49 1.54
C LEU A 62 -17.23 6.28 1.13
N TRP A 63 -17.72 6.27 -0.11
CA TRP A 63 -18.51 5.15 -0.63
C TRP A 63 -17.73 3.84 -0.60
N ARG A 64 -16.45 3.86 -1.04
CA ARG A 64 -15.55 2.69 -0.99
C ARG A 64 -15.19 2.28 0.43
N LEU A 65 -15.04 3.24 1.35
CA LEU A 65 -14.77 2.97 2.76
C LEU A 65 -15.92 2.20 3.40
N ILE A 66 -17.16 2.63 3.15
CA ILE A 66 -18.38 2.02 3.69
C ILE A 66 -18.60 0.63 3.10
N LEU A 67 -18.59 0.51 1.77
CA LEU A 67 -18.89 -0.74 1.08
C LEU A 67 -17.71 -1.72 1.01
N LYS A 68 -16.52 -1.29 1.46
CA LYS A 68 -15.27 -2.07 1.43
C LYS A 68 -14.93 -2.64 0.05
N THR A 69 -15.34 -1.94 -1.02
CA THR A 69 -15.15 -2.36 -2.43
C THR A 69 -13.70 -2.26 -2.90
N TYR A 70 -12.79 -1.72 -2.07
CA TYR A 70 -11.35 -1.67 -2.35
C TYR A 70 -10.64 -3.02 -2.16
N ARG A 71 -11.31 -3.99 -1.49
CA ARG A 71 -10.76 -5.31 -1.16
C ARG A 71 -10.83 -6.25 -2.38
N PRO A 72 -9.93 -7.24 -2.49
CA PRO A 72 -9.88 -8.17 -3.62
C PRO A 72 -10.90 -9.32 -3.54
N THR A 73 -12.00 -9.15 -2.81
CA THR A 73 -12.91 -10.25 -2.43
C THR A 73 -13.54 -11.00 -3.60
N LYS A 74 -13.57 -10.39 -4.79
CA LYS A 74 -14.10 -11.01 -6.00
C LYS A 74 -13.14 -11.99 -6.68
N TRP A 75 -11.84 -11.91 -6.38
CA TRP A 75 -10.82 -12.63 -7.16
C TRP A 75 -9.66 -13.20 -6.35
N PHE A 76 -9.46 -12.76 -5.11
CA PHE A 76 -8.42 -13.29 -4.22
C PHE A 76 -8.91 -13.49 -2.79
N HIS A 77 -8.53 -14.61 -2.19
CA HIS A 77 -8.82 -14.90 -0.79
C HIS A 77 -7.72 -14.33 0.12
N VAL A 78 -8.07 -13.31 0.92
CA VAL A 78 -7.19 -12.78 1.97
C VAL A 78 -7.66 -13.32 3.32
N GLU A 79 -6.74 -13.85 4.13
CA GLU A 79 -7.05 -14.43 5.44
C GLU A 79 -7.78 -13.44 6.34
N LYS A 80 -8.79 -13.92 7.09
CA LYS A 80 -9.65 -13.07 7.93
C LYS A 80 -8.91 -12.34 9.05
N SER A 81 -7.77 -12.88 9.48
CA SER A 81 -6.89 -12.29 10.49
C SER A 81 -6.15 -11.04 9.99
N ILE A 82 -6.06 -10.86 8.66
CA ILE A 82 -5.35 -9.73 8.06
C ILE A 82 -6.25 -8.50 8.05
N GLN A 83 -5.76 -7.41 8.64
CA GLN A 83 -6.49 -6.15 8.61
C GLN A 83 -6.28 -5.46 7.26
N GLN A 84 -7.36 -4.93 6.67
CA GLN A 84 -7.30 -4.21 5.41
C GLN A 84 -7.84 -2.80 5.62
N LYS A 85 -7.06 -1.78 5.23
CA LYS A 85 -7.39 -0.36 5.44
C LYS A 85 -7.37 0.41 4.13
N TRP A 86 -8.38 1.27 4.01
CA TRP A 86 -8.52 2.21 2.92
C TRP A 86 -8.23 3.61 3.42
N VAL A 87 -7.21 4.24 2.87
CA VAL A 87 -6.72 5.56 3.28
C VAL A 87 -6.78 6.53 2.11
N TRP A 88 -6.87 7.83 2.42
CA TRP A 88 -6.92 8.84 1.37
C TRP A 88 -5.60 8.86 0.57
N LYS A 89 -4.47 8.98 1.29
CA LYS A 89 -3.11 8.77 0.80
C LYS A 89 -2.36 7.86 1.76
N LEU A 90 -1.28 7.22 1.29
CA LEU A 90 -0.44 6.35 2.13
C LEU A 90 0.15 7.13 3.32
N GLU A 91 0.49 8.40 3.13
CA GLU A 91 1.02 9.28 4.18
C GLU A 91 0.00 9.56 5.30
N ASN A 92 -1.30 9.33 5.07
CA ASN A 92 -2.32 9.41 6.13
C ASN A 92 -2.38 8.16 7.00
N TYR A 93 -1.71 7.07 6.64
CA TYR A 93 -1.65 5.87 7.45
C TYR A 93 -0.89 6.14 8.76
N GLN A 94 -1.46 5.76 9.90
CA GLN A 94 -0.85 5.96 11.20
C GLN A 94 -0.64 4.62 11.91
N LEU A 95 0.63 4.35 12.24
CA LEU A 95 0.98 3.25 13.13
C LEU A 95 0.56 3.57 14.57
N LYS A 96 -0.04 2.59 15.24
CA LYS A 96 -0.44 2.65 16.65
C LYS A 96 0.46 1.82 17.57
N GLU A 97 1.30 0.99 16.97
CA GLU A 97 2.19 0.03 17.62
C GLU A 97 3.36 -0.25 16.67
N SER A 98 4.44 -0.81 17.21
CA SER A 98 5.67 -1.05 16.46
C SER A 98 5.43 -1.95 15.25
N ALA A 99 5.87 -1.51 14.08
CA ALA A 99 5.66 -2.22 12.83
C ALA A 99 6.77 -1.97 11.80
N VAL A 100 6.89 -2.94 10.91
CA VAL A 100 7.64 -2.85 9.66
C VAL A 100 6.67 -2.48 8.54
N ILE A 101 7.07 -1.59 7.64
CA ILE A 101 6.29 -1.25 6.44
C ILE A 101 7.02 -1.75 5.19
N VAL A 102 6.28 -2.41 4.30
CA VAL A 102 6.78 -2.92 3.01
C VAL A 102 6.10 -2.18 1.86
N ALA A 103 6.86 -1.40 1.11
CA ALA A 103 6.46 -0.84 -0.18
C ALA A 103 6.45 -1.94 -1.25
N SER A 104 5.48 -1.91 -2.16
CA SER A 104 5.27 -2.97 -3.17
C SER A 104 5.37 -2.50 -4.62
N ALA A 105 5.47 -1.19 -4.83
CA ALA A 105 5.56 -0.52 -6.12
C ALA A 105 6.33 0.80 -5.97
N ILE A 106 6.83 1.36 -7.06
CA ILE A 106 7.61 2.60 -7.09
C ILE A 106 6.89 3.77 -6.41
N GLU A 107 5.61 3.97 -6.70
CA GLU A 107 4.77 5.00 -6.05
C GLU A 107 4.78 4.87 -4.52
N THR A 108 4.68 3.64 -4.02
CA THR A 108 4.64 3.35 -2.59
C THR A 108 6.01 3.55 -1.93
N ALA A 109 7.10 3.29 -2.65
CA ALA A 109 8.46 3.58 -2.20
C ALA A 109 8.71 5.08 -2.09
N TYR A 110 8.23 5.86 -3.07
CA TYR A 110 8.28 7.32 -3.03
C TYR A 110 7.53 7.90 -1.83
N SER A 111 6.36 7.37 -1.49
CA SER A 111 5.64 7.73 -0.26
C SER A 111 6.39 7.28 1.01
N LEU A 112 6.93 6.05 1.02
CA LEU A 112 7.52 5.45 2.22
C LEU A 112 8.86 6.08 2.62
N GLN A 113 9.66 6.56 1.66
CA GLN A 113 10.96 7.19 1.97
C GLN A 113 10.81 8.35 2.97
N ASN A 114 9.74 9.14 2.82
CA ASN A 114 9.46 10.33 3.63
C ASN A 114 8.55 10.05 4.83
N TYR A 115 7.96 8.86 4.92
CA TYR A 115 7.09 8.49 6.03
C TYR A 115 7.89 8.37 7.34
N GLN A 116 7.38 8.94 8.41
CA GLN A 116 7.99 8.91 9.72
C GLN A 116 6.95 8.56 10.79
N SER A 117 7.33 7.71 11.72
CA SER A 117 6.52 7.39 12.91
C SER A 117 7.45 6.90 14.01
N LYS A 118 7.14 7.26 15.27
CA LYS A 118 7.85 6.74 16.44
C LYS A 118 7.71 5.22 16.60
N PHE A 119 6.74 4.62 15.92
CA PHE A 119 6.48 3.18 15.93
C PHE A 119 7.02 2.47 14.70
N LEU A 120 7.68 3.18 13.77
CA LEU A 120 8.24 2.54 12.60
C LEU A 120 9.57 1.87 12.97
N GLU A 121 9.63 0.55 12.89
CA GLU A 121 10.85 -0.21 13.17
C GLU A 121 11.78 -0.26 11.97
N ASP A 122 11.23 -0.53 10.79
CA ASP A 122 11.97 -0.66 9.54
C ASP A 122 11.08 -0.40 8.32
N LYS A 123 11.72 -0.07 7.20
CA LYS A 123 11.11 0.11 5.89
C LYS A 123 11.73 -0.87 4.92
N PHE A 124 10.92 -1.57 4.13
CA PHE A 124 11.38 -2.43 3.05
C PHE A 124 10.74 -2.05 1.72
N TYR A 125 11.44 -2.31 0.63
CA TYR A 125 10.91 -2.18 -0.72
C TYR A 125 10.95 -3.51 -1.45
N PHE A 126 9.78 -4.13 -1.61
CA PHE A 126 9.63 -5.36 -2.36
C PHE A 126 9.52 -5.05 -3.86
N ILE A 127 10.67 -4.99 -4.53
CA ILE A 127 10.77 -4.75 -5.97
C ILE A 127 10.33 -6.01 -6.73
N GLN A 128 9.33 -5.86 -7.60
CA GLN A 128 8.78 -6.96 -8.40
C GLN A 128 9.14 -6.86 -9.89
N GLY A 129 9.65 -5.71 -10.31
CA GLY A 129 10.07 -5.42 -11.67
C GLY A 129 10.59 -3.99 -11.83
N PHE A 130 11.00 -3.66 -13.05
CA PHE A 130 11.42 -2.31 -13.42
C PHE A 130 10.19 -1.49 -13.86
N GLU A 131 9.58 -0.75 -12.94
CA GLU A 131 8.24 -0.15 -13.09
C GLU A 131 8.26 1.21 -13.82
N ASN A 132 8.85 1.29 -15.01
CA ASN A 132 8.91 2.51 -15.82
C ASN A 132 7.63 2.82 -16.64
N TRP A 133 6.48 2.28 -16.22
CA TRP A 133 5.20 2.43 -16.92
C TRP A 133 4.66 3.87 -16.88
N SER A 134 4.97 4.61 -15.81
CA SER A 134 4.54 6.00 -15.59
C SER A 134 5.63 6.84 -14.92
N PHE A 135 6.83 6.28 -14.83
CA PHE A 135 8.03 6.87 -14.25
C PHE A 135 9.17 6.72 -15.24
N THR A 136 10.13 7.65 -15.22
CA THR A 136 11.33 7.51 -16.06
C THR A 136 12.27 6.45 -15.48
N ASP A 137 13.16 5.92 -16.31
CA ASP A 137 14.17 4.95 -15.89
C ASP A 137 15.02 5.52 -14.73
N GLU A 138 15.34 6.81 -14.76
CA GLU A 138 16.08 7.49 -13.69
C GLU A 138 15.30 7.51 -12.37
N GLN A 139 13.98 7.73 -12.42
CA GLN A 139 13.13 7.69 -11.23
C GLN A 139 13.05 6.28 -10.64
N VAL A 140 12.99 5.26 -11.50
CA VAL A 140 13.01 3.85 -11.05
C VAL A 140 14.34 3.53 -10.39
N ILE A 141 15.46 3.86 -11.02
CA ILE A 141 16.81 3.66 -10.45
C ILE A 141 16.96 4.42 -9.15
N GLN A 142 16.53 5.69 -9.10
CA GLN A 142 16.56 6.51 -7.88
C GLN A 142 15.80 5.83 -6.74
N SER A 143 14.66 5.20 -7.02
CA SER A 143 13.84 4.54 -5.99
C SER A 143 14.54 3.38 -5.29
N TYR A 144 15.51 2.74 -5.96
CA TYR A 144 16.34 1.68 -5.39
C TYR A 144 17.43 2.20 -4.45
N HIS A 145 17.69 3.51 -4.46
CA HIS A 145 18.66 4.18 -3.60
C HIS A 145 18.02 4.93 -2.42
N PHE A 146 16.71 4.83 -2.24
CA PHE A 146 16.04 5.39 -1.07
C PHE A 146 16.56 4.75 0.23
N PRO A 147 16.46 5.45 1.38
CA PRO A 147 16.82 4.91 2.69
C PRO A 147 15.74 3.92 3.20
N ILE A 148 15.49 2.89 2.42
CA ILE A 148 14.57 1.76 2.65
C ILE A 148 15.29 0.48 2.23
N LYS A 149 15.09 -0.61 2.97
CA LYS A 149 15.81 -1.87 2.79
C LYS A 149 15.25 -2.74 1.67
#